data_AF-A0A840G0R3-F1
#
_entry.id   AF-A0A840G0R3-F1
#
_cell.length_a   1.000
_cell.length_b   1.000
_cell.length_c   1.000
_cell.angle_alpha   90.00
_cell.angle_beta   90.00
_cell.angle_gamma   90.00
#
_symmetry.space_group_name_H-M   'P 1'
#
loop_
_entity.id
_entity.type
_entity.pdbx_description
1 polymer ?
#
loop_
_entity_poly.entity_id
_entity_poly.type
_entity_poly.pdbx_seq_one_letter_code
_entity_poly.pdbx_strand_id
1 'polypeptide(L)'
;MVSHDNTASHAVHAPAARAWMLTEALTLGIASMVHAGFLVPGYAHPAARTAEAVIATVLVLASVETWLRPHHARRAAIFGQGFALLGTLVGLGTIIAGIGPRTVPDVVYHALLLSTLVTGLTWAVRCRRV
;
A
#
# COMPACT_ATOMS: atom_id res chain seq x y z
N MET A 1 2.55 40.02 22.26
CA MET A 1 3.52 38.90 22.24
C MET A 1 2.81 37.73 21.59
N VAL A 2 3.04 37.52 20.30
CA VAL A 2 2.40 36.45 19.50
C VAL A 2 3.13 35.16 19.82
N SER A 3 2.46 34.20 20.47
CA SER A 3 2.97 32.83 20.55
C SER A 3 2.65 32.15 19.23
N HIS A 4 3.62 32.12 18.32
CA HIS A 4 3.61 31.18 17.21
C HIS A 4 3.92 29.80 17.78
N ASP A 5 2.88 29.09 18.19
CA ASP A 5 2.98 27.67 18.52
C ASP A 5 3.15 26.88 17.21
N ASN A 6 4.36 26.96 16.65
CA ASN A 6 4.76 26.25 15.44
C ASN A 6 5.25 24.84 15.79
N THR A 7 4.47 24.11 16.58
CA THR A 7 4.67 22.68 16.83
C THR A 7 3.55 21.94 16.14
N ALA A 8 3.64 21.84 14.82
CA ALA A 8 2.88 20.88 14.04
C ALA A 8 3.29 19.46 14.50
N SER A 9 2.64 18.98 15.54
CA SER A 9 2.74 17.63 16.06
C SER A 9 2.27 16.67 14.97
N HIS A 10 3.22 16.03 14.30
CA HIS A 10 2.99 14.93 13.39
C HIS A 10 2.42 13.73 14.16
N ALA A 11 1.12 13.78 14.44
CA ALA A 11 0.33 12.68 14.97
C ALA A 11 -0.15 11.81 13.80
N VAL A 12 -0.16 10.48 13.96
CA VAL A 12 -0.89 9.62 13.00
C VAL A 12 -2.36 9.79 13.33
N HIS A 13 -3.11 10.50 12.48
CA HIS A 13 -4.56 10.41 12.53
C HIS A 13 -4.95 9.01 12.08
N ALA A 14 -5.35 8.13 13.02
CA ALA A 14 -5.77 6.76 12.71
C ALA A 14 -6.79 6.66 11.54
N PRO A 15 -7.75 7.60 11.38
CA PRO A 15 -8.60 7.64 10.18
C PRO A 15 -7.84 7.81 8.86
N ALA A 16 -6.80 8.63 8.85
CA ALA A 16 -6.04 8.90 7.64
C ALA A 16 -5.13 7.72 7.26
N ALA A 17 -4.51 7.06 8.25
CA ALA A 17 -3.74 5.83 8.00
C ALA A 17 -4.64 4.70 7.45
N ARG A 18 -5.88 4.59 7.93
CA ARG A 18 -6.89 3.66 7.40
C ARG A 18 -7.24 3.97 5.95
N ALA A 19 -7.60 5.21 5.67
CA ALA A 19 -7.97 5.64 4.33
C ALA A 19 -6.83 5.40 3.34
N TRP A 20 -5.59 5.66 3.77
CA TRP A 20 -4.39 5.40 2.99
C TRP A 20 -4.25 3.91 2.64
N MET A 21 -4.24 3.02 3.63
CA MET A 21 -4.15 1.57 3.41
C MET A 21 -5.29 1.03 2.54
N LEU A 22 -6.51 1.53 2.72
CA LEU A 22 -7.66 1.12 1.92
C LEU A 22 -7.55 1.59 0.47
N THR A 23 -6.98 2.77 0.24
CA THR A 23 -6.74 3.29 -1.11
C THR A 23 -5.74 2.40 -1.84
N GLU A 24 -4.62 2.06 -1.21
CA GLU A 24 -3.62 1.16 -1.79
C GLU A 24 -4.14 -0.27 -1.99
N ALA A 25 -4.94 -0.77 -1.05
CA ALA A 25 -5.61 -2.06 -1.19
C ALA A 25 -6.59 -2.07 -2.37
N LEU A 26 -7.36 -0.99 -2.57
CA LEU A 26 -8.25 -0.84 -3.70
C LEU A 26 -7.48 -0.79 -5.01
N THR A 27 -6.39 -0.01 -5.05
CA THR A 27 -5.47 0.07 -6.18
C THR A 27 -5.01 -1.34 -6.55
N LEU A 28 -4.36 -2.07 -5.64
CA LEU A 28 -3.91 -3.45 -5.85
C LEU A 28 -5.04 -4.43 -6.22
N GLY A 29 -6.23 -4.26 -5.64
CA GLY A 29 -7.41 -5.06 -5.98
C GLY A 29 -7.82 -4.87 -7.45
N ILE A 30 -7.80 -3.63 -7.94
CA ILE A 30 -8.07 -3.32 -9.35
C ILE A 30 -6.98 -3.95 -10.24
N ALA A 31 -5.70 -3.83 -9.89
CA ALA A 31 -4.61 -4.49 -10.63
C ALA A 31 -4.81 -6.00 -10.69
N SER A 32 -5.18 -6.63 -9.57
CA SER A 32 -5.45 -8.06 -9.52
C SER A 32 -6.59 -8.46 -10.46
N MET A 33 -7.64 -7.62 -10.58
CA MET A 33 -8.72 -7.83 -11.54
C MET A 33 -8.29 -7.64 -13.01
N VAL A 34 -7.36 -6.71 -13.28
CA VAL A 34 -6.71 -6.59 -14.61
C VAL A 34 -5.94 -7.85 -14.93
N HIS A 35 -5.12 -8.35 -14.00
CA HIS A 35 -4.35 -9.58 -14.17
C HIS A 35 -5.17 -10.86 -14.05
N ALA A 36 -6.42 -10.78 -13.59
CA ALA A 36 -7.41 -11.84 -13.77
C ALA A 36 -7.99 -11.89 -15.19
N GLY A 37 -7.74 -10.86 -16.00
CA GLY A 37 -8.34 -10.69 -17.33
C GLY A 37 -9.78 -10.21 -17.29
N PHE A 38 -10.29 -9.77 -16.13
CA PHE A 38 -11.68 -9.33 -15.98
C PHE A 38 -11.92 -7.89 -16.45
N LEU A 39 -10.90 -7.02 -16.34
CA LEU A 39 -11.02 -5.60 -16.70
C LEU A 39 -10.41 -5.27 -18.06
N VAL A 40 -9.26 -5.87 -18.38
CA VAL A 40 -8.56 -5.64 -19.65
C VAL A 40 -8.20 -7.00 -20.27
N PRO A 41 -8.84 -7.38 -21.38
CA PRO A 41 -8.50 -8.61 -22.09
C PRO A 41 -7.01 -8.63 -22.52
N GLY A 42 -6.38 -9.80 -22.47
CA GLY A 42 -4.98 -9.98 -22.88
C GLY A 42 -3.92 -9.67 -21.81
N TYR A 43 -4.32 -9.20 -20.63
CA TYR A 43 -3.41 -8.89 -19.50
C TYR A 43 -3.40 -9.96 -18.40
N ALA A 44 -4.03 -11.12 -18.64
CA ALA A 44 -4.15 -12.18 -17.65
C ALA A 44 -2.77 -12.73 -17.26
N HIS A 45 -2.43 -12.66 -15.98
CA HIS A 45 -1.19 -13.18 -15.44
C HIS A 45 -1.42 -13.78 -14.03
N PRO A 46 -1.57 -15.11 -13.90
CA PRO A 46 -2.01 -15.75 -12.65
C PRO A 46 -1.13 -15.43 -11.44
N ALA A 47 0.19 -15.34 -11.64
CA ALA A 47 1.13 -15.04 -10.57
C ALA A 47 0.97 -13.61 -10.04
N ALA A 48 0.87 -12.62 -10.93
CA ALA A 48 0.64 -11.22 -10.54
C ALA A 48 -0.73 -11.06 -9.86
N ARG A 49 -1.78 -11.65 -10.45
CA ARG A 49 -3.13 -11.67 -9.86
C ARG A 49 -3.09 -12.13 -8.40
N THR A 50 -2.46 -13.27 -8.14
CA THR A 50 -2.41 -13.84 -6.78
C THR A 50 -1.58 -12.97 -5.85
N ALA A 51 -0.40 -12.51 -6.29
CA ALA A 51 0.47 -11.66 -5.48
C ALA A 51 -0.24 -10.37 -5.05
N GLU A 52 -0.85 -9.67 -6.00
CA GLU A 52 -1.56 -8.42 -5.75
C GLU A 52 -2.78 -8.61 -4.85
N ALA A 53 -3.55 -9.68 -5.05
CA ALA A 53 -4.70 -10.01 -4.20
C ALA A 53 -4.28 -10.29 -2.75
N VAL A 54 -3.15 -10.99 -2.56
CA VAL A 54 -2.61 -11.26 -1.22
C VAL A 54 -2.20 -9.94 -0.55
N ILE A 55 -1.49 -9.06 -1.26
CA ILE A 55 -1.07 -7.77 -0.70
C ILE A 55 -2.28 -6.89 -0.36
N ALA A 56 -3.25 -6.79 -1.27
CA ALA A 56 -4.49 -6.05 -1.04
C ALA A 56 -5.22 -6.58 0.20
N THR A 57 -5.32 -7.90 0.35
CA THR A 57 -5.94 -8.54 1.52
C THR A 57 -5.20 -8.18 2.81
N VAL A 58 -3.87 -8.22 2.82
CA VAL A 58 -3.06 -7.85 3.99
C VAL A 58 -3.28 -6.38 4.37
N LEU A 59 -3.34 -5.47 3.40
CA LEU A 59 -3.63 -4.05 3.66
C LEU A 59 -5.05 -3.83 4.23
N VAL A 60 -6.05 -4.55 3.72
CA VAL A 60 -7.41 -4.52 4.28
C VAL A 60 -7.40 -5.02 5.73
N LEU A 61 -6.76 -6.16 6.01
CA LEU A 61 -6.67 -6.71 7.37
C LEU A 61 -5.93 -5.76 8.32
N ALA A 62 -4.83 -5.15 7.87
CA ALA A 62 -4.10 -4.15 8.64
C ALA A 62 -4.98 -2.92 8.93
N SER A 63 -5.78 -2.46 7.95
CA SER A 63 -6.74 -1.38 8.14
C SER A 63 -7.84 -1.76 9.13
N VAL A 64 -8.40 -2.96 9.03
CA VAL A 64 -9.41 -3.48 9.95
C VAL A 64 -8.90 -3.56 11.38
N GLU A 65 -7.67 -4.05 11.58
CA GLU A 65 -7.04 -4.12 12.90
C GLU A 65 -6.94 -2.74 13.57
N THR A 66 -6.78 -1.67 12.78
CA THR A 66 -6.76 -0.32 13.36
C THR A 66 -8.11 0.11 13.93
N TRP A 67 -9.24 -0.40 13.41
CA TRP A 67 -10.58 -0.18 14.00
C TRP A 67 -10.78 -1.03 15.25
N LEU A 68 -10.45 -2.32 15.16
CA LEU A 68 -10.65 -3.26 16.26
C LEU A 68 -9.77 -2.93 17.47
N ARG A 69 -8.53 -2.48 17.22
CA ARG A 69 -7.55 -2.18 18.27
C ARG A 69 -6.84 -0.86 17.98
N PRO A 70 -7.44 0.29 18.35
CA PRO A 70 -6.82 1.60 18.17
C PRO A 70 -5.44 1.70 18.80
N HIS A 71 -5.20 1.02 19.93
CA HIS A 71 -3.88 0.91 20.57
C HIS A 71 -2.85 0.08 19.77
N HIS A 72 -3.24 -0.64 18.71
CA HIS A 72 -2.30 -1.31 17.80
C HIS A 72 -2.23 -0.69 16.41
N ALA A 73 -3.10 0.28 16.09
CA ALA A 73 -3.18 0.95 14.79
C ALA A 73 -1.83 1.34 14.14
N ARG A 74 -0.86 1.87 14.91
CA ARG A 74 0.47 2.22 14.35
C ARG A 74 1.26 0.98 13.94
N ARG A 75 1.27 -0.05 14.79
CA ARG A 75 1.96 -1.32 14.49
C ARG A 75 1.30 -2.02 13.31
N ALA A 76 -0.03 -2.05 13.27
CA ALA A 76 -0.79 -2.61 12.16
C ALA A 76 -0.50 -1.87 10.84
N ALA A 77 -0.49 -0.52 10.86
CA ALA A 77 -0.16 0.27 9.69
C ALA A 77 1.28 0.03 9.21
N ILE A 78 2.28 0.05 10.11
CA ILE A 78 3.67 -0.24 9.75
C ILE A 78 3.82 -1.64 9.15
N PHE A 79 3.18 -2.64 9.74
CA PHE A 79 3.22 -4.01 9.24
C PHE A 79 2.56 -4.13 7.86
N GLY A 80 1.34 -3.63 7.69
CA GLY A 80 0.62 -3.70 6.42
C GLY A 80 1.36 -2.96 5.30
N GLN A 81 1.80 -1.73 5.57
CA GLN A 81 2.60 -0.93 4.65
C GLN A 81 3.93 -1.59 4.30
N GLY A 82 4.65 -2.12 5.30
CA GLY A 82 5.92 -2.79 5.10
C GLY A 82 5.79 -4.08 4.28
N PHE A 83 4.77 -4.89 4.56
CA PHE A 83 4.46 -6.09 3.78
C PHE A 83 4.16 -5.74 2.33
N ALA A 84 3.29 -4.74 2.12
CA ALA A 84 2.94 -4.29 0.78
C ALA A 84 4.13 -3.71 0.02
N LEU A 85 4.97 -2.91 0.67
CA LEU A 85 6.19 -2.39 0.07
C LEU A 85 7.14 -3.51 -0.39
N LEU A 86 7.40 -4.49 0.46
CA LEU A 86 8.24 -5.64 0.12
C LEU A 86 7.63 -6.47 -1.03
N GLY A 87 6.33 -6.75 -0.96
CA GLY A 87 5.62 -7.49 -2.00
C GLY A 87 5.69 -6.79 -3.36
N THR A 88 5.44 -5.48 -3.40
CA THR A 88 5.51 -4.67 -4.62
C THR A 88 6.95 -4.55 -5.15
N LEU A 89 7.96 -4.48 -4.27
CA LEU A 89 9.37 -4.50 -4.69
C LEU A 89 9.75 -5.84 -5.34
N VAL A 90 9.27 -6.96 -4.78
CA VAL A 90 9.45 -8.28 -5.39
C VAL A 90 8.76 -8.33 -6.75
N GLY A 91 7.51 -7.85 -6.86
CA GLY A 91 6.79 -7.76 -8.13
C GLY A 91 7.51 -6.91 -9.18
N LEU A 92 8.00 -5.72 -8.80
CA LEU A 92 8.79 -4.89 -9.72
C LEU A 92 10.09 -5.58 -10.14
N GLY A 93 10.75 -6.28 -9.21
CA GLY A 93 11.94 -7.08 -9.51
C GLY A 93 11.68 -8.18 -10.54
N THR A 94 10.53 -8.87 -10.46
CA THR A 94 10.18 -9.90 -11.45
C THR A 94 9.85 -9.31 -12.82
N ILE A 95 9.25 -8.11 -12.88
CA ILE A 95 9.02 -7.37 -14.13
C ILE A 95 10.37 -6.99 -14.77
N ILE A 96 11.29 -6.42 -14.00
CA ILE A 96 12.63 -6.02 -14.48
C ILE A 96 13.44 -7.25 -14.95
N ALA A 97 13.35 -8.36 -14.23
CA ALA A 97 13.98 -9.63 -14.61
C ALA A 97 13.31 -10.29 -15.85
N GLY A 98 12.20 -9.73 -16.33
CA GLY A 98 11.49 -10.21 -17.51
C GLY A 98 10.63 -11.45 -17.30
N ILE A 99 10.38 -11.82 -16.05
CA ILE A 99 9.51 -12.92 -15.62
C ILE A 99 8.04 -12.43 -15.58
N GLY A 100 7.83 -11.19 -15.15
CA GLY A 100 6.50 -10.55 -15.07
C GLY A 100 6.07 -9.84 -16.36
N PRO A 101 4.83 -9.32 -16.38
CA PRO A 101 4.27 -8.57 -17.53
C PRO A 101 5.10 -7.31 -17.83
N ARG A 102 5.92 -7.32 -18.88
CA ARG A 102 6.74 -6.15 -19.27
C ARG A 102 5.97 -5.16 -20.15
N THR A 103 4.89 -4.61 -19.61
CA THR A 103 4.18 -3.51 -20.28
C THR A 103 4.56 -2.17 -19.64
N VAL A 104 4.65 -1.11 -20.45
CA VAL A 104 4.92 0.24 -19.93
C VAL A 104 3.91 0.67 -18.85
N PRO A 105 2.59 0.44 -19.03
CA PRO A 105 1.61 0.76 -17.99
C PRO A 105 1.88 0.03 -16.67
N ASP A 106 2.30 -1.23 -16.71
CA ASP A 106 2.54 -2.04 -15.51
C ASP A 106 3.71 -1.51 -14.68
N VAL A 107 4.81 -1.14 -15.34
CA VAL A 107 5.98 -0.53 -14.68
C VAL A 107 5.63 0.82 -14.04
N VAL A 108 4.92 1.68 -14.77
CA VAL A 108 4.49 3.00 -14.27
C VAL A 108 3.58 2.83 -13.06
N TYR A 109 2.64 1.90 -13.15
CA TYR A 109 1.71 1.59 -12.07
C TYR A 109 2.43 1.14 -10.79
N HIS A 110 3.36 0.18 -10.92
CA HIS A 110 4.16 -0.30 -9.79
C HIS A 110 5.04 0.79 -9.19
N ALA A 111 5.65 1.66 -10.01
CA ALA A 111 6.46 2.77 -9.52
C ALA A 111 5.64 3.80 -8.72
N LEU A 112 4.43 4.12 -9.18
CA LEU A 112 3.51 5.00 -8.45
C LEU A 112 3.07 4.36 -7.12
N LEU A 113 2.71 3.07 -7.14
CA LEU A 113 2.32 2.33 -5.93
C LEU A 113 3.47 2.23 -4.92
N LEU A 114 4.71 2.04 -5.36
CA LEU A 114 5.88 2.09 -4.47
C LEU A 114 6.03 3.46 -3.82
N SER A 115 5.82 4.53 -4.58
CA SER A 115 5.90 5.90 -4.06
C SER A 115 4.84 6.17 -3.00
N THR A 116 3.60 5.68 -3.20
CA THR A 116 2.53 5.79 -2.19
C THR A 116 2.83 4.96 -0.95
N LEU A 117 3.30 3.72 -1.11
CA LEU A 117 3.65 2.83 0.00
C LEU A 117 4.80 3.37 0.84
N VAL A 118 5.85 3.90 0.20
CA VAL A 118 6.96 4.57 0.90
C VAL A 118 6.45 5.77 1.68
N THR A 119 5.54 6.56 1.11
CA THR A 119 4.94 7.72 1.77
C THR A 119 4.10 7.28 2.98
N GLY A 120 3.22 6.30 2.82
CA GLY A 120 2.39 5.74 3.89
C GLY A 120 3.21 5.14 5.03
N LEU A 121 4.23 4.34 4.70
CA LEU A 121 5.16 3.77 5.68
C LEU A 121 5.96 4.86 6.41
N THR A 122 6.53 5.81 5.68
CA THR A 122 7.30 6.91 6.26
C THR A 122 6.44 7.70 7.23
N TRP A 123 5.19 7.97 6.85
CA TRP A 123 4.23 8.65 7.70
C TRP A 123 3.90 7.86 8.98
N ALA A 124 3.61 6.56 8.83
CA ALA A 124 3.31 5.68 9.97
C ALA A 124 4.50 5.53 10.94
N VAL A 125 5.73 5.55 10.43
CA VAL A 125 6.95 5.48 11.25
C VAL A 125 7.23 6.81 11.94
N ARG A 126 7.16 7.94 11.22
CA ARG A 126 7.60 9.26 11.74
C ARG A 126 6.60 9.90 12.68
N CYS A 127 5.31 9.64 12.52
CA CYS A 127 4.33 10.18 13.44
C CYS A 127 4.28 9.37 14.75
N ARG A 128 4.67 10.01 15.86
CA ARG A 128 4.53 9.43 17.22
C ARG A 128 3.07 9.49 17.66
N ARG A 129 2.68 8.52 18.50
CA ARG A 129 1.43 8.64 19.27
C ARG A 129 1.65 9.55 20.46
N VAL A 130 0.61 10.31 20.79
CA VAL A 130 0.37 10.90 22.10
C VAL A 130 0.12 9.78 23.12
#